data_AF-A0A645JFG4-F1
#
_entry.id   AF-A0A645JFG4-F1
#
_cell.length_a   1.000
_cell.length_b   1.000
_cell.length_c   1.000
_cell.angle_alpha   90.00
_cell.angle_beta   90.00
_cell.angle_gamma   90.00
#
_symmetry.space_group_name_H-M   'P 1'
#
loop_
_entity.id
_entity.type
_entity.pdbx_description
1 polymer ?
#
loop_
_entity_poly.entity_id
_entity_poly.type
_entity_poly.pdbx_seq_one_letter_code
_entity_poly.pdbx_strand_id
1 'polypeptide(L)' 'MCFGTGYRGRVGVFEILILNTALRACIQAGAFREQFAAALPRDFVSLEDNCRRLVLEGVTTAEEAARIILLAEG' A
#
# COMPACT_ATOMS: atom_id res chain seq x y z
N MET A 1 0.42 27.14 -10.98
CA MET A 1 0.94 26.81 -12.32
C MET A 1 1.50 25.40 -12.32
N CYS A 2 0.98 24.51 -13.16
CA CYS A 2 1.32 23.08 -13.30
C CYS A 2 1.99 22.75 -14.66
N PHE A 3 2.62 23.75 -15.32
CA PHE A 3 3.36 23.60 -16.59
C PHE A 3 2.68 22.77 -17.69
N GLY A 4 1.35 22.73 -17.73
CA GLY A 4 0.60 21.97 -18.73
C GLY A 4 0.53 20.46 -18.51
N THR A 5 1.05 19.93 -17.39
CA THR A 5 1.04 18.47 -17.12
C THR A 5 -0.24 17.99 -16.45
N GLY A 6 -1.03 18.89 -15.86
CA GLY A 6 -2.18 18.54 -15.02
C GLY A 6 -1.81 18.16 -13.59
N TYR A 7 -0.52 18.05 -13.26
CA TYR A 7 -0.03 17.62 -11.94
C TYR A 7 0.95 18.63 -11.35
N ARG A 8 0.97 18.77 -10.02
CA ARG A 8 1.95 19.63 -9.32
C ARG A 8 2.37 19.01 -8.00
N GLY A 9 3.67 18.77 -7.87
CA GLY A 9 4.24 18.10 -6.69
C GLY A 9 4.27 16.58 -6.85
N ARG A 10 4.66 15.88 -5.79
CA ARG A 10 4.67 14.42 -5.69
C ARG A 10 4.21 14.04 -4.29
N VAL A 11 3.42 12.98 -4.19
CA VAL A 11 2.98 12.39 -2.92
C VAL A 11 3.56 10.98 -2.84
N GLY A 12 4.20 10.67 -1.71
CA GLY A 12 4.66 9.32 -1.42
C GLY A 12 3.52 8.47 -0.87
N VAL A 13 3.39 7.24 -1.37
CA VAL A 13 2.47 6.23 -0.85
C VAL A 13 3.30 5.11 -0.25
N PHE A 14 2.95 4.63 0.94
CA PHE A 14 3.75 3.68 1.70
C PHE A 14 2.88 2.52 2.18
N GLU A 15 3.49 1.33 2.22
CA GLU A 15 2.97 0.18 2.95
C GLU A 15 3.98 -0.13 4.06
N ILE A 16 3.54 -0.05 5.32
CA ILE A 16 4.41 -0.26 6.48
C ILE A 16 3.84 -1.41 7.29
N LEU A 17 4.57 -2.54 7.28
CA LEU A 17 4.25 -3.71 8.08
C LEU A 17 5.12 -3.76 9.34
N ILE A 18 4.50 -3.59 10.50
CA ILE A 18 5.16 -3.74 11.79
C ILE A 18 5.16 -5.22 12.18
N LEU A 19 6.35 -5.81 12.32
CA LEU A 19 6.50 -7.20 12.75
C LEU A 19 6.21 -7.35 14.24
N ASN A 20 4.98 -7.78 14.55
CA ASN A 20 4.57 -8.16 15.90
C ASN A 20 4.91 -9.64 16.21
N THR A 21 4.65 -10.08 17.43
CA THR A 21 4.91 -11.45 17.87
C THR A 21 4.15 -12.50 17.05
N ALA A 22 2.92 -12.20 16.64
CA ALA A 22 2.09 -13.13 15.86
C ALA A 22 2.69 -13.37 14.47
N LEU A 23 3.06 -12.30 13.76
CA LEU A 23 3.72 -12.39 12.45
C LEU A 23 5.07 -13.09 12.55
N ARG A 24 5.86 -12.81 13.60
CA ARG A 24 7.13 -13.51 13.82
C ARG A 24 6.94 -15.02 13.96
N ALA A 25 5.90 -15.45 14.68
CA ALA A 25 5.55 -16.86 14.81
C ALA A 25 5.14 -17.47 13.45
N CYS A 26 4.34 -16.75 12.65
CA CYS A 26 3.99 -17.18 11.29
C CYS A 26 5.22 -17.37 10.39
N ILE A 27 6.20 -16.45 10.45
CA ILE A 27 7.46 -16.58 9.70
C ILE A 27 8.23 -17.82 10.15
N GLN A 28 8.39 -18.00 11.46
CA GLN A 28 9.13 -19.14 12.02
C GLN A 28 8.48 -20.49 11.68
N ALA A 29 7.15 -20.52 11.60
CA ALA A 29 6.39 -21.71 11.25
C ALA A 29 6.36 -22.01 9.73
N GLY A 30 6.91 -21.13 8.88
CA GLY A 30 6.80 -21.25 7.43
C GLY A 30 5.34 -21.18 6.96
N ALA A 31 4.53 -20.34 7.62
CA ALA A 31 3.10 -20.24 7.36
C ALA A 31 2.79 -19.86 5.90
N PHE A 32 1.71 -20.41 5.36
CA PHE A 32 1.23 -20.07 4.02
C PHE A 32 0.71 -18.62 3.96
N ARG A 33 0.60 -18.08 2.75
CA ARG A 33 0.19 -16.69 2.49
C ARG A 33 -1.10 -16.33 3.20
N GLU A 34 -2.09 -17.22 3.20
CA GLU A 34 -3.41 -16.98 3.79
C GLU A 34 -3.34 -16.87 5.31
N GLN A 35 -2.51 -17.71 5.94
CA GLN A 35 -2.27 -17.69 7.38
C GLN A 35 -1.50 -16.42 7.79
N PHE A 36 -0.53 -16.02 6.96
CA PHE A 36 0.21 -14.78 7.17
C PHE A 36 -0.70 -13.56 7.04
N ALA A 37 -1.58 -13.54 6.03
CA ALA A 37 -2.56 -12.49 5.82
C ALA A 37 -3.55 -12.38 7.01
N ALA A 38 -4.00 -13.52 7.54
CA ALA A 38 -4.88 -13.54 8.72
C ALA A 38 -4.20 -13.04 10.01
N ALA A 39 -2.86 -13.08 10.07
CA ALA A 39 -2.07 -12.60 11.21
C ALA A 39 -1.67 -11.11 11.10
N LEU A 40 -2.04 -10.44 10.01
CA LEU A 40 -1.73 -9.01 9.83
C LEU A 40 -2.39 -8.15 10.93
N PRO A 41 -1.70 -7.10 11.42
CA PRO A 41 -2.27 -6.15 12.36
C PRO A 41 -3.54 -5.49 11.79
N ARG A 42 -4.49 -5.13 12.66
CA ARG A 42 -5.73 -4.45 12.23
C ARG A 42 -5.50 -3.04 11.67
N ASP A 43 -4.40 -2.42 12.08
CA ASP A 43 -3.92 -1.12 11.66
C ASP A 43 -2.98 -1.18 10.46
N PHE A 44 -2.69 -2.39 9.94
CA PHE A 44 -1.96 -2.53 8.69
C PHE A 44 -2.81 -1.98 7.54
N VAL A 45 -2.21 -1.10 6.74
CA VAL A 45 -2.82 -0.52 5.54
C VAL A 45 -1.92 -0.87 4.36
N SER A 46 -2.50 -1.55 3.37
CA SER A 46 -1.79 -1.93 2.15
C SER A 46 -1.47 -0.71 1.29
N LEU A 47 -0.54 -0.87 0.35
CA LEU A 47 -0.25 0.16 -0.65
C LEU A 47 -1.51 0.47 -1.48
N GLU A 48 -2.28 -0.56 -1.84
CA GLU A 48 -3.53 -0.42 -2.58
C GLU A 48 -4.56 0.40 -1.81
N ASP A 49 -4.77 0.11 -0.53
CA ASP A 49 -5.73 0.84 0.32
C ASP A 49 -5.32 2.31 0.48
N ASN A 50 -4.02 2.57 0.68
CA ASN A 50 -3.51 3.93 0.77
C ASN A 50 -3.67 4.69 -0.56
N CYS A 51 -3.36 4.07 -1.69
CA CYS A 51 -3.61 4.63 -3.01
C CYS A 51 -5.10 4.95 -3.22
N ARG A 52 -5.98 4.01 -2.88
CA ARG A 52 -7.43 4.17 -3.00
C ARG A 52 -7.92 5.35 -2.17
N ARG A 53 -7.44 5.51 -0.93
CA ARG A 53 -7.78 6.65 -0.08
C ARG A 53 -7.37 7.98 -0.72
N LEU A 54 -6.17 8.08 -1.26
CA LEU A 54 -5.68 9.32 -1.91
C LEU A 54 -6.48 9.68 -3.16
N VAL A 55 -6.96 8.70 -3.92
CA VAL A 55 -7.86 8.93 -5.05
C VAL A 55 -9.20 9.48 -4.57
N LEU A 56 -9.78 8.90 -3.53
CA LEU A 56 -11.05 9.36 -2.94
C LEU A 56 -10.94 10.76 -2.31
N GLU A 57 -9.78 11.10 -1.77
CA GLU A 57 -9.47 12.43 -1.23
C GLU A 57 -9.13 13.47 -2.33
N GLY A 58 -9.05 13.06 -3.59
CA GLY A 58 -8.74 13.94 -4.73
C GLY A 58 -7.28 14.40 -4.78
N VAL A 59 -6.38 13.70 -4.09
CA VAL A 59 -4.94 14.03 -4.04
C VAL A 59 -4.20 13.48 -5.27
N THR A 60 -4.65 12.34 -5.81
CA THR A 60 -4.08 11.68 -6.98
C THR A 60 -5.20 11.14 -7.88
N THR A 61 -4.86 10.75 -9.11
CA THR A 61 -5.82 10.13 -10.04
C THR A 61 -5.84 8.61 -9.92
N ALA A 62 -6.96 7.99 -10.31
CA ALA A 62 -7.07 6.53 -10.36
C ALA A 62 -6.03 5.91 -11.32
N GLU A 63 -5.69 6.61 -12.41
CA GLU A 63 -4.70 6.17 -13.38
C GLU A 63 -3.28 6.18 -12.80
N GLU A 64 -2.90 7.22 -12.06
CA GLU A 64 -1.63 7.26 -11.34
C GLU A 64 -1.56 6.19 -10.24
N ALA A 65 -2.64 6.01 -9.48
CA ALA A 65 -2.73 4.97 -8.45
C ALA A 65 -2.53 3.57 -9.03
N ALA A 66 -3.22 3.24 -10.13
CA ALA A 66 -3.09 1.96 -10.82
C ALA A 66 -1.66 1.72 -11.33
N ARG A 67 -1.01 2.77 -11.88
CA ARG A 67 0.39 2.68 -12.33
C ARG A 67 1.33 2.37 -11.16
N ILE A 68 1.13 3.00 -10.00
CA ILE A 68 1.96 2.76 -8.81
C ILE A 68 1.79 1.33 -8.30
N ILE A 69 0.55 0.85 -8.19
CA ILE A 69 0.25 -0.50 -7.71
C ILE A 69 0.89 -1.54 -8.63
N LEU A 70 0.69 -1.41 -9.95
CA LEU A 70 1.25 -2.35 -10.93
C LEU A 70 2.79 -2.38 -10.92
N LEU A 71 3.45 -1.26 -10.60
CA LEU A 71 4.91 -1.19 -10.47
C LEU A 71 5.43 -1.83 -9.17
N ALA A 72 4.60 -1.92 -8.12
CA ALA A 72 4.98 -2.49 -6.83
C ALA A 72 4.88 -4.02 -6.80
N GLU A 73 4.12 -4.62 -7.71
CA GLU A 73 3.91 -6.07 -7.82
C GLU A 73 4.91 -6.77 -8.76
N GLY A 74 5.92 -6.05 -9.27
CA GLY A 74 6.92 -6.51 -10.24
C GLY A 74 8.22 -7.04 -9.65
#